data_AF-A0A543E2V2-F1
#
_entry.id   AF-A0A543E2V2-F1
#
_cell.length_a   1.000
_cell.length_b   1.000
_cell.length_c   1.000
_cell.angle_alpha   90.00
_cell.angle_beta   90.00
_cell.angle_gamma   90.00
#
_symmetry.space_group_name_H-M   'P 1'
#
loop_
_entity.id
_entity.type
_entity.pdbx_description
1 polymer ?
#
loop_
_entity_poly.entity_id
_entity_poly.type
_entity_poly.pdbx_seq_one_letter_code
_entity_poly.pdbx_strand_id
1 'polypeptide(L)'
;MGQDTFGRAVAWPGVRTSELTTPALIVERDVLDANLATMSAALPGARLRPHVKAHKTTALARRQQALGHPGFTCATVRECEVMAAAGLGADLLLANEVLDTRRLGALVAGGARVTVAVDSPETVAAAAAGGVREVLVDVNVGLDRCGCAPERAGELAGAARRAGLEVRGVMGYEGHLQLVTDPDERKRRTGEAMALLQAAAGDVGGEIISAGGTGTHRDNTWATEIQAGSYALMDTAYGSVGHPFGQALSVLGTVVSVSAGRAVADVGLKALGMDHGLPAIAGAEVRRCADEHTTFVPDAPVRVGDRVRVLPAHIDPTVVLHERMHLVDGDTVLETWPVDMRGW
;
A
#
# COMPACT_ATOMS: atom_id res chain seq x y z
N MET A 1 -2.17 31.93 -1.88
CA MET A 1 -2.87 30.62 -1.90
C MET A 1 -2.92 30.16 -3.36
N GLY A 2 -1.88 29.47 -3.83
CA GLY A 2 -1.81 28.97 -5.20
C GLY A 2 -2.23 27.50 -5.20
N GLN A 3 -3.44 27.19 -5.69
CA GLN A 3 -3.80 25.81 -5.99
C GLN A 3 -3.30 25.50 -7.39
N ASP A 4 -2.27 24.67 -7.50
CA ASP A 4 -1.98 23.98 -8.76
C ASP A 4 -3.01 22.86 -8.93
N THR A 5 -3.81 22.97 -9.99
CA THR A 5 -4.88 22.05 -10.38
C THR A 5 -4.39 20.72 -10.95
N PHE A 6 -3.06 20.51 -11.05
CA PHE A 6 -2.48 19.33 -11.70
C PHE A 6 -1.56 18.50 -10.82
N GLY A 7 -1.98 18.16 -9.59
CA GLY A 7 -1.48 16.96 -8.90
C GLY A 7 0.06 16.80 -8.76
N ARG A 8 0.84 17.86 -8.93
CA ARG A 8 2.30 17.81 -8.88
C ARG A 8 2.76 18.07 -7.45
N ALA A 9 3.89 17.46 -7.08
CA ALA A 9 4.58 17.80 -5.85
C ALA A 9 4.92 19.30 -5.90
N VAL A 10 4.40 20.05 -4.94
CA VAL A 10 4.72 21.48 -4.80
C VAL A 10 5.81 21.58 -3.73
N ALA A 11 6.91 22.24 -4.05
CA ALA A 11 7.91 22.61 -3.05
C ALA A 11 7.37 23.78 -2.22
N TRP A 12 7.46 23.68 -0.89
CA TRP A 12 7.03 24.73 0.03
C TRP A 12 8.21 25.24 0.86
N PRO A 13 9.23 25.85 0.25
CA PRO A 13 10.39 26.32 0.99
C PRO A 13 9.97 27.33 2.07
N GLY A 14 10.25 26.99 3.33
CA GLY A 14 10.06 27.88 4.48
C GLY A 14 8.76 27.70 5.27
N VAL A 15 7.86 26.78 4.90
CA VAL A 15 6.70 26.45 5.75
C VAL A 15 7.09 25.49 6.85
N ARG A 16 6.72 25.80 8.08
CA ARG A 16 6.90 24.88 9.20
C ARG A 16 5.69 23.99 9.42
N THR A 17 5.90 22.80 10.00
CA THR A 17 4.84 21.91 10.48
C THR A 17 3.85 22.64 11.39
N SER A 18 4.34 23.59 12.20
CA SER A 18 3.52 24.43 13.08
C SER A 18 2.49 25.31 12.35
N GLU A 19 2.67 25.56 11.06
CA GLU A 19 1.78 26.39 10.22
C GLU A 19 0.76 25.56 9.44
N LEU A 20 0.87 24.22 9.48
CA LEU A 20 -0.10 23.34 8.85
C LEU A 20 -1.42 23.36 9.62
N THR A 21 -2.52 23.30 8.87
CA THR A 21 -3.85 23.05 9.43
C THR A 21 -3.92 21.60 9.86
N THR A 22 -4.27 21.35 11.12
CA THR A 22 -4.43 19.98 11.65
C THR A 22 -5.89 19.53 11.56
N PRO A 23 -6.13 18.20 11.45
CA PRO A 23 -5.14 17.13 11.34
C PRO A 23 -4.43 17.10 9.97
N ALA A 24 -3.12 16.83 9.94
CA ALA A 24 -2.31 16.81 8.71
C ALA A 24 -1.45 15.55 8.60
N LEU A 25 -1.42 14.92 7.43
CA LEU A 25 -0.61 13.74 7.17
C LEU A 25 0.85 14.13 6.88
N ILE A 26 1.78 13.66 7.70
CA ILE A 26 3.21 14.00 7.66
C ILE A 26 4.05 12.75 7.39
N VAL A 27 5.07 12.89 6.56
CA VAL A 27 6.05 11.85 6.23
C VAL A 27 7.47 12.37 6.48
N GLU A 28 8.21 11.71 7.37
CA GLU A 28 9.62 12.01 7.62
C GLU A 28 10.49 11.57 6.43
N ARG A 29 11.18 12.53 5.79
CA ARG A 29 11.98 12.28 4.59
C ARG A 29 13.03 11.22 4.84
N ASP A 30 13.86 11.39 5.86
CA ASP A 30 15.02 10.52 6.08
C ASP A 30 14.59 9.08 6.37
N VAL A 31 13.49 8.90 7.09
CA VAL A 31 12.92 7.57 7.37
C VAL A 31 12.34 6.94 6.10
N LEU A 32 11.60 7.70 5.30
CA LEU A 32 11.09 7.23 4.01
C LEU A 32 12.24 6.81 3.09
N ASP A 33 13.23 7.67 2.90
CA ASP A 33 14.34 7.42 1.98
C ASP A 33 15.17 6.20 2.45
N ALA A 34 15.37 6.03 3.76
CA ALA A 34 16.01 4.84 4.33
C ALA A 34 15.17 3.56 4.11
N ASN A 35 13.85 3.62 4.29
CA ASN A 35 12.94 2.49 4.04
C ASN A 35 12.97 2.07 2.56
N LEU A 36 12.90 3.04 1.66
CA LEU A 36 12.95 2.82 0.22
C LEU A 36 14.28 2.17 -0.19
N ALA A 37 15.41 2.71 0.29
CA ALA A 37 16.74 2.14 0.02
C ALA A 37 16.87 0.70 0.56
N THR A 38 16.39 0.46 1.78
CA THR A 38 16.45 -0.87 2.42
C THR A 38 15.68 -1.92 1.64
N MET A 39 14.45 -1.62 1.22
CA MET A 39 13.66 -2.55 0.41
C MET A 39 14.25 -2.75 -0.99
N SER A 40 14.72 -1.67 -1.63
CA SER A 40 15.33 -1.75 -2.97
C SER A 40 16.59 -2.61 -2.96
N ALA A 41 17.39 -2.54 -1.90
CA ALA A 41 18.57 -3.39 -1.72
C ALA A 41 18.19 -4.86 -1.51
N ALA A 42 17.11 -5.13 -0.76
CA ALA A 42 16.63 -6.49 -0.52
C ALA A 42 15.99 -7.13 -1.78
N LEU A 43 15.26 -6.35 -2.57
CA LEU A 43 14.48 -6.80 -3.72
C LEU A 43 14.69 -5.87 -4.92
N PRO A 44 15.85 -5.93 -5.60
CA PRO A 44 16.20 -4.99 -6.66
C PRO A 44 15.37 -5.18 -7.93
N GLY A 45 15.13 -4.07 -8.65
CA GLY A 45 14.50 -4.09 -9.95
C GLY A 45 13.11 -4.71 -9.93
N ALA A 46 12.88 -5.69 -10.81
CA ALA A 46 11.60 -6.38 -10.96
C ALA A 46 11.31 -7.40 -9.83
N ARG A 47 12.24 -7.66 -8.89
CA ARG A 47 11.95 -8.49 -7.69
C ARG A 47 10.94 -7.82 -6.76
N LEU A 48 10.79 -6.51 -6.84
CA LEU A 48 9.76 -5.75 -6.14
C LEU A 48 8.85 -5.07 -7.17
N ARG A 49 7.54 -5.26 -7.01
CA ARG A 49 6.50 -4.53 -7.74
C ARG A 49 5.68 -3.73 -6.71
N PRO A 50 6.16 -2.53 -6.31
CA PRO A 50 5.63 -1.84 -5.14
C PRO A 50 4.14 -1.58 -5.24
N HIS A 51 3.43 -1.75 -4.12
CA HIS A 51 1.98 -1.62 -4.12
C HIS A 51 1.52 -0.23 -3.74
N VAL A 52 0.90 0.47 -4.69
CA VAL A 52 0.55 1.89 -4.55
C VAL A 52 -0.66 2.17 -3.66
N LYS A 53 -1.47 1.14 -3.33
CA LYS A 53 -2.63 1.30 -2.45
C LYS A 53 -2.25 1.85 -1.06
N ALA A 54 -1.02 1.57 -0.64
CA ALA A 54 -0.49 1.96 0.66
C ALA A 54 -0.31 3.48 0.81
N HIS A 55 0.02 4.17 -0.28
CA HIS A 55 0.36 5.61 -0.25
C HIS A 55 -0.49 6.46 -1.20
N LYS A 56 -1.12 5.87 -2.23
CA LYS A 56 -2.05 6.52 -3.16
C LYS A 56 -1.58 7.86 -3.73
N THR A 57 -0.26 8.00 -3.91
CA THR A 57 0.37 9.20 -4.47
C THR A 57 1.39 8.87 -5.56
N THR A 58 1.28 9.55 -6.71
CA THR A 58 2.25 9.43 -7.80
C THR A 58 3.64 9.98 -7.43
N ALA A 59 3.74 10.86 -6.43
CA ALA A 59 5.01 11.42 -5.99
C ALA A 59 5.92 10.37 -5.35
N LEU A 60 5.38 9.50 -4.49
CA LEU A 60 6.13 8.40 -3.88
C LEU A 60 6.41 7.29 -4.90
N ALA A 61 5.48 7.01 -5.81
CA ALA A 61 5.73 6.08 -6.92
C ALA A 61 6.89 6.53 -7.80
N ARG A 62 7.03 7.84 -8.10
CA ARG A 62 8.21 8.37 -8.83
C ARG A 62 9.52 8.08 -8.10
N ARG A 63 9.55 8.18 -6.77
CA ARG A 63 10.73 7.86 -5.96
C ARG A 63 11.08 6.36 -6.06
N GLN A 64 10.08 5.49 -5.98
CA GLN A 64 10.28 4.04 -6.19
C GLN A 64 10.78 3.71 -7.61
N GLN A 65 10.22 4.36 -8.63
CA GLN A 65 10.69 4.18 -10.02
C GLN A 65 12.13 4.67 -10.20
N ALA A 66 12.51 5.79 -9.58
CA ALA A 66 13.87 6.31 -9.61
C ALA A 66 14.90 5.36 -8.95
N LEU A 67 14.45 4.50 -8.04
CA LEU A 67 15.27 3.43 -7.44
C LEU A 67 15.33 2.15 -8.29
N GLY A 68 14.74 2.17 -9.49
CA GLY A 68 14.85 1.10 -10.47
C GLY A 68 13.69 0.11 -10.48
N HIS A 69 12.57 0.39 -9.81
CA HIS A 69 11.36 -0.46 -9.87
C HIS A 69 10.49 -0.08 -11.07
N PRO A 70 10.40 -0.91 -12.13
CA PRO A 70 9.77 -0.52 -13.39
C PRO A 70 8.25 -0.74 -13.43
N GLY A 71 7.70 -1.53 -12.50
CA GLY A 71 6.29 -1.89 -12.45
C GLY A 71 5.69 -1.60 -11.08
N PHE A 72 4.36 -1.50 -11.02
CA PHE A 72 3.62 -1.20 -9.79
C PHE A 72 2.41 -2.10 -9.64
N THR A 73 2.03 -2.36 -8.40
CA THR A 73 0.83 -3.11 -8.05
C THR A 73 -0.27 -2.15 -7.62
N CYS A 74 -1.43 -2.28 -8.22
CA CYS A 74 -2.66 -1.52 -7.96
C CYS A 74 -3.75 -2.48 -7.47
N ALA A 75 -4.61 -2.02 -6.58
CA ALA A 75 -5.78 -2.73 -6.08
C ALA A 75 -7.08 -2.31 -6.80
N THR A 76 -7.07 -1.14 -7.47
CA THR A 76 -8.24 -0.61 -8.17
C THR A 76 -7.90 -0.11 -9.57
N VAL A 77 -8.90 -0.09 -10.45
CA VAL A 77 -8.74 0.50 -11.80
C VAL A 77 -8.38 1.98 -11.73
N ARG A 78 -8.89 2.71 -10.72
CA ARG A 78 -8.54 4.13 -10.49
C ARG A 78 -7.06 4.35 -10.28
N GLU A 79 -6.44 3.50 -9.47
CA GLU A 79 -4.99 3.55 -9.25
C GLU A 79 -4.25 3.33 -10.57
N CYS A 80 -4.65 2.35 -11.37
CA CYS A 80 -4.07 2.13 -12.68
C CYS A 80 -4.26 3.32 -13.63
N GLU A 81 -5.46 3.92 -13.67
CA GLU A 81 -5.76 5.09 -14.49
C GLU A 81 -4.84 6.27 -14.16
N VAL A 82 -4.66 6.56 -12.86
CA VAL A 82 -3.81 7.66 -12.40
C VAL A 82 -2.32 7.36 -12.66
N MET A 83 -1.87 6.13 -12.42
CA MET A 83 -0.49 5.71 -12.69
C MET A 83 -0.16 5.78 -14.19
N ALA A 84 -1.04 5.26 -15.05
CA ALA A 84 -0.89 5.33 -16.50
C ALA A 84 -0.88 6.77 -17.00
N ALA A 85 -1.80 7.62 -16.53
CA ALA A 85 -1.83 9.04 -16.89
C ALA A 85 -0.57 9.80 -16.43
N ALA A 86 0.04 9.38 -15.33
CA ALA A 86 1.30 9.94 -14.83
C ALA A 86 2.55 9.40 -15.55
N GLY A 87 2.40 8.44 -16.46
CA GLY A 87 3.51 7.75 -17.14
C GLY A 87 4.34 6.87 -16.20
N LEU A 88 3.72 6.34 -15.14
CA LEU A 88 4.37 5.53 -14.12
C LEU A 88 3.94 4.06 -14.25
N GLY A 89 4.94 3.17 -14.27
CA GLY A 89 4.75 1.74 -14.48
C GLY A 89 4.78 1.35 -15.96
N ALA A 90 5.88 0.69 -16.37
CA ALA A 90 5.96 0.02 -17.66
C ALA A 90 5.06 -1.23 -17.74
N ASP A 91 4.64 -1.73 -16.58
CA ASP A 91 3.76 -2.88 -16.38
C ASP A 91 3.01 -2.69 -15.06
N LEU A 92 1.69 -2.46 -15.13
CA LEU A 92 0.83 -2.32 -13.96
C LEU A 92 0.15 -3.67 -13.68
N LEU A 93 0.35 -4.20 -12.48
CA LEU A 93 -0.43 -5.34 -12.00
C LEU A 93 -1.68 -4.80 -11.30
N LEU A 94 -2.86 -5.12 -11.81
CA LEU A 94 -4.12 -4.95 -11.08
C LEU A 94 -4.36 -6.23 -10.27
N ALA A 95 -3.87 -6.25 -9.04
CA ALA A 95 -3.91 -7.38 -8.11
C ALA A 95 -5.28 -7.52 -7.43
N ASN A 96 -6.33 -7.58 -8.26
CA ASN A 96 -7.72 -7.74 -7.85
C ASN A 96 -8.58 -8.14 -9.06
N GLU A 97 -9.67 -8.85 -8.82
CA GLU A 97 -10.64 -9.23 -9.85
C GLU A 97 -11.49 -8.04 -10.28
N VAL A 98 -11.65 -7.83 -11.59
CA VAL A 98 -12.43 -6.71 -12.14
C VAL A 98 -13.39 -7.16 -13.23
N LEU A 99 -14.67 -6.81 -13.04
CA LEU A 99 -15.75 -7.08 -13.98
C LEU A 99 -16.17 -5.86 -14.81
N ASP A 100 -15.68 -4.65 -14.48
CA ASP A 100 -16.00 -3.42 -15.24
C ASP A 100 -15.17 -3.36 -16.54
N THR A 101 -15.67 -4.05 -17.56
CA THR A 101 -15.04 -4.12 -18.89
C THR A 101 -14.90 -2.77 -19.56
N ARG A 102 -15.76 -1.79 -19.25
CA ARG A 102 -15.69 -0.45 -19.84
C ARG A 102 -14.47 0.30 -19.35
N ARG A 103 -14.19 0.24 -18.04
CA ARG A 103 -13.01 0.91 -17.47
C ARG A 103 -11.72 0.21 -17.82
N LEU A 104 -11.70 -1.13 -17.81
CA LEU A 104 -10.57 -1.90 -18.33
C LEU A 104 -10.29 -1.55 -19.80
N GLY A 105 -11.35 -1.51 -20.63
CA GLY A 105 -11.26 -1.13 -22.03
C GLY A 105 -10.73 0.28 -22.24
N ALA A 106 -11.21 1.26 -21.48
CA ALA A 106 -10.71 2.63 -21.55
C ALA A 106 -9.23 2.74 -21.16
N LEU A 107 -8.82 2.01 -20.12
CA LEU A 107 -7.43 1.99 -19.65
C LEU A 107 -6.48 1.39 -20.70
N VAL A 108 -6.84 0.24 -21.29
CA VAL A 108 -6.03 -0.41 -22.33
C VAL A 108 -6.04 0.39 -23.63
N ALA A 109 -7.19 0.92 -24.06
CA ALA A 109 -7.28 1.78 -25.24
C ALA A 109 -6.47 3.08 -25.09
N GLY A 110 -6.26 3.54 -23.86
CA GLY A 110 -5.35 4.63 -23.51
C GLY A 110 -3.86 4.28 -23.63
N GLY A 111 -3.51 3.04 -23.97
CA GLY A 111 -2.14 2.57 -24.17
C GLY A 111 -1.46 2.02 -22.92
N ALA A 112 -2.18 1.88 -21.80
CA ALA A 112 -1.62 1.30 -20.58
C ALA A 112 -1.37 -0.21 -20.76
N ARG A 113 -0.19 -0.68 -20.39
CA ARG A 113 0.08 -2.12 -20.23
C ARG A 113 -0.34 -2.55 -18.83
N VAL A 114 -1.37 -3.39 -18.77
CA VAL A 114 -1.96 -3.85 -17.51
C VAL A 114 -2.07 -5.36 -17.53
N THR A 115 -1.56 -6.00 -16.48
CA THR A 115 -1.79 -7.41 -16.17
C THR A 115 -2.89 -7.50 -15.11
N VAL A 116 -3.94 -8.28 -15.35
CA VAL A 116 -5.10 -8.38 -14.44
C VAL A 116 -5.16 -9.75 -13.78
N ALA A 117 -5.52 -9.78 -12.49
CA ALA A 117 -5.80 -11.01 -11.77
C ALA A 117 -7.15 -11.63 -12.21
N VAL A 118 -7.16 -12.94 -12.46
CA VAL A 118 -8.38 -13.70 -12.78
C VAL A 118 -8.44 -14.98 -11.95
N ASP A 119 -9.61 -15.29 -11.41
CA ASP A 119 -9.84 -16.45 -10.53
C ASP A 119 -11.04 -17.32 -10.96
N SER A 120 -11.72 -16.94 -12.05
CA SER A 120 -13.00 -17.51 -12.45
C SER A 120 -13.26 -17.33 -13.95
N PRO A 121 -14.15 -18.14 -14.56
CA PRO A 121 -14.57 -17.94 -15.95
C PRO A 121 -15.11 -16.53 -16.22
N GLU A 122 -15.81 -15.94 -15.26
CA GLU A 122 -16.39 -14.60 -15.33
C GLU A 122 -15.32 -13.51 -15.40
N THR A 123 -14.28 -13.61 -14.57
CA THR A 123 -13.17 -12.65 -14.56
C THR A 123 -12.28 -12.79 -15.80
N VAL A 124 -12.11 -14.02 -16.31
CA VAL A 124 -11.50 -14.28 -17.63
C VAL A 124 -12.30 -13.62 -18.75
N ALA A 125 -13.62 -13.82 -18.76
CA ALA A 125 -14.49 -13.22 -19.78
C ALA A 125 -14.46 -11.69 -19.72
N ALA A 126 -14.45 -11.12 -18.51
CA ALA A 126 -14.35 -9.68 -18.33
C ALA A 126 -13.00 -9.11 -18.80
N ALA A 127 -11.88 -9.76 -18.48
CA ALA A 127 -10.56 -9.35 -18.98
C ALA A 127 -10.52 -9.34 -20.51
N ALA A 128 -10.99 -10.41 -21.15
CA ALA A 128 -11.05 -10.52 -22.60
C ALA A 128 -11.97 -9.46 -23.24
N ALA A 129 -13.17 -9.26 -22.69
CA ALA A 129 -14.12 -8.27 -23.16
C ALA A 129 -13.64 -6.82 -22.94
N GLY A 130 -12.85 -6.58 -21.90
CA GLY A 130 -12.16 -5.32 -21.63
C GLY A 130 -10.91 -5.10 -22.48
N GLY A 131 -10.58 -6.01 -23.40
CA GLY A 131 -9.41 -5.90 -24.28
C GLY A 131 -8.06 -6.04 -23.57
N VAL A 132 -8.05 -6.53 -22.32
CA VAL A 132 -6.81 -6.83 -21.58
C VAL A 132 -6.07 -7.93 -22.32
N ARG A 133 -4.75 -7.78 -22.45
CA ARG A 133 -3.91 -8.79 -23.08
C ARG A 133 -3.36 -9.81 -22.08
N GLU A 134 -2.94 -9.35 -20.91
CA GLU A 134 -2.10 -10.12 -19.98
C GLU A 134 -2.86 -10.40 -18.68
N VAL A 135 -2.78 -11.63 -18.17
CA VAL A 135 -3.40 -12.03 -16.90
C VAL A 135 -2.46 -12.86 -16.03
N LEU A 136 -2.69 -12.79 -14.70
CA LEU A 136 -2.21 -13.77 -13.74
C LEU A 136 -3.40 -14.54 -13.19
N VAL A 137 -3.25 -15.85 -12.99
CA VAL A 137 -4.25 -16.64 -12.28
C VAL A 137 -4.09 -16.39 -10.78
N ASP A 138 -5.10 -15.81 -10.11
CA ASP A 138 -5.09 -15.65 -8.65
C ASP A 138 -5.46 -16.98 -7.99
N VAL A 139 -4.65 -17.39 -7.01
CA VAL A 139 -4.73 -18.68 -6.35
C VAL A 139 -4.88 -18.46 -4.85
N ASN A 140 -5.89 -19.11 -4.26
CA ASN A 140 -6.05 -19.09 -2.81
C ASN A 140 -4.97 -19.93 -2.14
N VAL A 141 -4.04 -19.25 -1.47
CA VAL A 141 -2.93 -19.85 -0.68
C VAL A 141 -3.23 -19.90 0.83
N GLY A 142 -4.51 -19.84 1.20
CA GLY A 142 -5.00 -19.93 2.58
C GLY A 142 -5.45 -18.60 3.21
N LEU A 143 -5.55 -17.51 2.43
CA LEU A 143 -6.14 -16.25 2.91
C LEU A 143 -7.67 -16.29 2.95
N ASP A 144 -8.29 -17.18 2.16
CA ASP A 144 -9.75 -17.33 2.06
C ASP A 144 -10.48 -16.00 1.76
N ARG A 145 -9.95 -15.25 0.79
CA ARG A 145 -10.51 -13.97 0.31
C ARG A 145 -10.95 -14.05 -1.16
N CYS A 146 -9.98 -14.16 -2.06
CA CYS A 146 -10.14 -14.33 -3.51
C CYS A 146 -9.21 -15.46 -3.98
N GLY A 147 -9.27 -15.78 -5.28
CA GLY A 147 -8.39 -16.75 -5.90
C GLY A 147 -9.03 -18.13 -6.01
N CYS A 148 -8.73 -18.83 -7.11
CA CYS A 148 -9.24 -20.17 -7.32
C CYS A 148 -8.52 -21.19 -6.43
N ALA A 149 -9.11 -22.36 -6.23
CA ALA A 149 -8.42 -23.48 -5.60
C ALA A 149 -7.15 -23.85 -6.41
N PRO A 150 -6.00 -24.15 -5.77
CA PRO A 150 -4.74 -24.44 -6.46
C PRO A 150 -4.86 -25.48 -7.60
N GLU A 151 -5.59 -26.56 -7.38
CA GLU A 151 -5.82 -27.64 -8.35
C GLU A 151 -6.70 -27.23 -9.55
N ARG A 152 -7.38 -26.09 -9.48
CA ARG A 152 -8.20 -25.53 -10.57
C ARG A 152 -7.42 -24.54 -11.45
N ALA A 153 -6.24 -24.10 -11.01
CA ALA A 153 -5.50 -23.02 -11.64
C ALA A 153 -5.12 -23.35 -13.10
N GLY A 154 -4.66 -24.58 -13.38
CA GLY A 154 -4.33 -25.03 -14.73
C GLY A 154 -5.52 -25.02 -15.70
N GLU A 155 -6.71 -25.43 -15.24
CA GLU A 155 -7.93 -25.39 -16.05
C GLU A 155 -8.31 -23.93 -16.40
N LEU A 156 -8.27 -23.05 -15.41
CA LEU A 156 -8.60 -21.63 -15.58
C LEU A 156 -7.60 -20.95 -16.53
N ALA A 157 -6.31 -21.23 -16.40
CA ALA A 157 -5.29 -20.77 -17.33
C ALA A 157 -5.56 -21.26 -18.77
N GLY A 158 -5.99 -22.51 -18.92
CA GLY A 158 -6.43 -23.04 -20.21
C GLY A 158 -7.63 -22.28 -20.79
N ALA A 159 -8.61 -21.91 -19.95
CA ALA A 159 -9.75 -21.11 -20.37
C ALA A 159 -9.34 -19.69 -20.80
N ALA A 160 -8.47 -19.03 -20.04
CA ALA A 160 -7.94 -17.71 -20.37
C ALA A 160 -7.21 -17.70 -21.72
N ARG A 161 -6.36 -18.70 -21.99
CA ARG A 161 -5.66 -18.84 -23.27
C ARG A 161 -6.64 -19.05 -24.44
N ARG A 162 -7.69 -19.87 -24.26
CA ARG A 162 -8.74 -20.06 -25.29
C ARG A 162 -9.54 -18.78 -25.54
N ALA A 163 -9.65 -17.90 -24.56
CA ALA A 163 -10.25 -16.58 -24.70
C ALA A 163 -9.31 -15.54 -25.36
N GLY A 164 -8.09 -15.94 -25.75
CA GLY A 164 -7.12 -15.06 -26.42
C GLY A 164 -6.22 -14.26 -25.47
N LEU A 165 -6.22 -14.57 -24.17
CA LEU A 165 -5.40 -13.90 -23.16
C LEU A 165 -4.01 -14.55 -23.06
N GLU A 166 -3.01 -13.73 -22.76
CA GLU A 166 -1.66 -14.14 -22.39
C GLU A 166 -1.59 -14.38 -20.89
N VAL A 167 -1.54 -15.67 -20.50
CA VAL A 167 -1.37 -16.06 -19.09
C VAL A 167 0.12 -16.00 -18.74
N ARG A 168 0.48 -15.04 -17.89
CA ARG A 168 1.89 -14.76 -17.51
C ARG A 168 2.38 -15.55 -16.31
N GLY A 169 1.50 -16.24 -15.61
CA GLY A 169 1.80 -17.03 -14.42
C GLY A 169 0.69 -16.94 -13.38
N VAL A 170 1.08 -16.94 -12.11
CA VAL A 170 0.17 -16.96 -10.96
C VAL A 170 0.39 -15.78 -10.03
N MET A 171 -0.67 -15.42 -9.32
CA MET A 171 -0.65 -14.58 -8.14
C MET A 171 -1.21 -15.36 -6.95
N GLY A 172 -0.70 -15.12 -5.74
CA GLY A 172 -1.29 -15.68 -4.54
C GLY A 172 -0.81 -14.94 -3.30
N TYR A 173 -1.71 -14.17 -2.68
CA TYR A 173 -1.35 -13.27 -1.58
C TYR A 173 -1.56 -13.90 -0.20
N GLU A 174 -0.46 -14.11 0.53
CA GLU A 174 -0.44 -14.63 1.90
C GLU A 174 -0.71 -13.54 2.96
N GLY A 175 -1.77 -12.74 2.76
CA GLY A 175 -2.12 -11.59 3.59
C GLY A 175 -2.32 -11.90 5.08
N HIS A 176 -2.72 -13.13 5.40
CA HIS A 176 -2.99 -13.58 6.77
C HIS A 176 -1.70 -13.81 7.57
N LEU A 177 -0.53 -13.70 6.93
CA LEU A 177 0.79 -13.87 7.55
C LEU A 177 1.52 -12.56 7.82
N GLN A 178 1.00 -11.42 7.34
CA GLN A 178 1.73 -10.14 7.34
C GLN A 178 2.07 -9.63 8.74
N LEU A 179 1.24 -9.94 9.73
CA LEU A 179 1.40 -9.50 11.12
C LEU A 179 1.80 -10.63 12.09
N VAL A 180 2.24 -11.79 11.57
CA VAL A 180 2.78 -12.87 12.41
C VAL A 180 4.13 -12.40 12.95
N THR A 181 4.24 -12.24 14.27
CA THR A 181 5.43 -11.66 14.92
C THR A 181 6.57 -12.66 15.11
N ASP A 182 6.26 -13.93 15.36
CA ASP A 182 7.24 -15.01 15.46
C ASP A 182 7.90 -15.26 14.08
N PRO A 183 9.21 -15.03 13.94
CA PRO A 183 9.92 -15.18 12.66
C PRO A 183 9.91 -16.61 12.11
N ASP A 184 10.07 -17.62 12.97
CA ASP A 184 10.17 -19.01 12.55
C ASP A 184 8.80 -19.51 12.08
N GLU A 185 7.75 -19.12 12.82
CA GLU A 185 6.38 -19.42 12.43
C GLU A 185 5.97 -18.73 11.13
N ARG A 186 6.28 -17.44 10.98
CA ARG A 186 5.99 -16.71 9.73
C ARG A 186 6.70 -17.32 8.55
N LYS A 187 7.98 -17.69 8.69
CA LYS A 187 8.76 -18.34 7.64
C LYS A 187 8.17 -19.70 7.26
N ARG A 188 7.84 -20.54 8.25
CA ARG A 188 7.23 -21.87 8.03
C ARG A 188 5.92 -21.73 7.25
N ARG A 189 5.00 -20.90 7.74
CA ARG A 189 3.67 -20.69 7.11
C ARG A 189 3.75 -20.02 5.75
N THR A 190 4.70 -19.11 5.55
CA THR A 190 4.95 -18.52 4.22
C THR A 190 5.40 -19.61 3.25
N GLY A 191 6.27 -20.53 3.67
CA GLY A 191 6.66 -21.69 2.86
C GLY A 191 5.50 -22.61 2.50
N GLU A 192 4.58 -22.85 3.43
CA GLU A 192 3.37 -23.66 3.18
C GLU A 192 2.45 -22.99 2.15
N ALA A 193 2.19 -21.70 2.29
CA ALA A 193 1.41 -20.92 1.32
C ALA A 193 2.08 -20.91 -0.06
N MET A 194 3.39 -20.70 -0.12
CA MET A 194 4.13 -20.68 -1.38
C MET A 194 4.27 -22.05 -2.04
N ALA A 195 4.27 -23.15 -1.28
CA ALA A 195 4.22 -24.49 -1.85
C ALA A 195 2.96 -24.72 -2.69
N LEU A 196 1.79 -24.24 -2.20
CA LEU A 196 0.54 -24.27 -2.97
C LEU A 196 0.65 -23.45 -4.25
N LEU A 197 1.20 -22.24 -4.15
CA LEU A 197 1.35 -21.33 -5.29
C LEU A 197 2.33 -21.87 -6.34
N GLN A 198 3.44 -22.49 -5.92
CA GLN A 198 4.42 -23.09 -6.82
C GLN A 198 3.85 -24.33 -7.54
N ALA A 199 3.04 -25.15 -6.86
CA ALA A 199 2.35 -26.26 -7.49
C ALA A 199 1.40 -25.75 -8.59
N ALA A 200 0.56 -24.75 -8.26
CA ALA A 200 -0.32 -24.11 -9.23
C ALA A 200 0.47 -23.45 -10.39
N ALA A 201 1.61 -22.81 -10.12
CA ALA A 201 2.48 -22.24 -11.14
C ALA A 201 2.99 -23.31 -12.13
N GLY A 202 3.28 -24.53 -11.65
CA GLY A 202 3.67 -25.67 -12.49
C GLY A 202 2.58 -26.07 -13.49
N ASP A 203 1.32 -26.05 -13.06
CA ASP A 203 0.16 -26.39 -13.91
C ASP A 203 -0.25 -25.25 -14.85
N VAL A 204 -0.10 -24.00 -14.38
CA VAL A 204 -0.47 -22.79 -15.13
C VAL A 204 0.56 -22.46 -16.20
N GLY A 205 1.85 -22.59 -15.89
CA GLY A 205 2.98 -22.11 -16.71
C GLY A 205 3.08 -20.59 -16.76
N GLY A 206 4.18 -20.06 -17.32
CA GLY A 206 4.49 -18.63 -17.32
C GLY A 206 5.71 -18.32 -16.47
N GLU A 207 6.06 -17.04 -16.38
CA GLU A 207 7.31 -16.58 -15.76
C GLU A 207 7.10 -15.89 -14.41
N ILE A 208 5.85 -15.56 -14.05
CA ILE A 208 5.53 -14.78 -12.86
C ILE A 208 4.90 -15.65 -11.78
N ILE A 209 5.49 -15.59 -10.60
CA ILE A 209 4.88 -15.97 -9.32
C ILE A 209 4.88 -14.70 -8.47
N SER A 210 3.73 -14.01 -8.44
CA SER A 210 3.56 -12.73 -7.74
C SER A 210 2.89 -12.95 -6.39
N ALA A 211 3.55 -12.55 -5.30
CA ALA A 211 3.04 -12.78 -3.94
C ALA A 211 3.64 -11.76 -2.98
N GLY A 212 3.47 -11.97 -1.67
CA GLY A 212 4.24 -11.26 -0.67
C GLY A 212 3.78 -9.84 -0.38
N GLY A 213 3.99 -9.45 0.87
CA GLY A 213 3.78 -8.10 1.35
C GLY A 213 4.91 -7.64 2.25
N THR A 214 4.73 -6.51 2.92
CA THR A 214 5.74 -5.95 3.82
C THR A 214 6.13 -6.92 4.93
N GLY A 215 5.18 -7.68 5.46
CA GLY A 215 5.40 -8.66 6.53
C GLY A 215 6.18 -9.90 6.10
N THR A 216 5.99 -10.34 4.86
CA THR A 216 6.55 -11.62 4.38
C THR A 216 7.70 -11.46 3.38
N HIS A 217 8.04 -10.24 2.95
CA HIS A 217 9.05 -10.01 1.89
C HIS A 217 10.40 -10.73 2.11
N ARG A 218 10.86 -10.83 3.36
CA ARG A 218 12.16 -11.47 3.71
C ARG A 218 12.08 -13.00 3.76
N ASP A 219 10.88 -13.51 4.03
CA ASP A 219 10.63 -14.93 4.25
C ASP A 219 10.16 -15.60 2.94
N ASN A 220 9.57 -14.83 2.02
CA ASN A 220 9.10 -15.28 0.72
C ASN A 220 10.24 -15.30 -0.31
N THR A 221 10.94 -16.44 -0.38
CA THR A 221 12.05 -16.66 -1.33
C THR A 221 11.62 -17.34 -2.64
N TRP A 222 10.35 -17.77 -2.71
CA TRP A 222 9.79 -18.56 -3.80
C TRP A 222 9.15 -17.70 -4.90
N ALA A 223 8.59 -16.55 -4.53
CA ALA A 223 7.99 -15.61 -5.47
C ALA A 223 9.06 -14.97 -6.37
N THR A 224 8.75 -14.82 -7.65
CA THR A 224 9.61 -14.13 -8.62
C THR A 224 9.55 -12.62 -8.41
N GLU A 225 8.41 -12.10 -7.94
CA GLU A 225 8.22 -10.70 -7.56
C GLU A 225 7.38 -10.57 -6.28
N ILE A 226 7.66 -9.52 -5.49
CA ILE A 226 6.97 -9.21 -4.24
C ILE A 226 6.13 -7.93 -4.36
N GLN A 227 4.92 -7.95 -3.82
CA GLN A 227 3.93 -6.85 -3.90
C GLN A 227 3.91 -5.96 -2.64
N ALA A 228 5.04 -5.77 -1.97
CA ALA A 228 5.09 -4.99 -0.73
C ALA A 228 4.78 -3.49 -0.97
N GLY A 229 4.00 -2.87 -0.07
CA GLY A 229 3.62 -1.46 -0.15
C GLY A 229 3.89 -0.69 1.14
N SER A 230 3.43 -1.22 2.28
CA SER A 230 3.45 -0.51 3.55
C SER A 230 4.84 -0.22 4.10
N TYR A 231 5.86 -0.94 3.63
CA TYR A 231 7.27 -0.76 4.01
C TYR A 231 7.77 0.68 3.87
N ALA A 232 7.22 1.44 2.91
CA ALA A 232 7.67 2.80 2.65
C ALA A 232 7.33 3.75 3.80
N LEU A 233 6.15 3.56 4.41
CA LEU A 233 5.57 4.52 5.37
C LEU A 233 5.47 3.95 6.80
N MET A 234 5.23 2.64 6.91
CA MET A 234 5.05 1.87 8.14
C MET A 234 3.92 2.36 9.06
N ASP A 235 3.44 1.45 9.91
CA ASP A 235 2.46 1.72 10.97
C ASP A 235 2.83 0.94 12.24
N THR A 236 2.13 1.24 13.33
CA THR A 236 2.43 0.61 14.62
C THR A 236 2.13 -0.89 14.63
N ALA A 237 1.23 -1.39 13.77
CA ALA A 237 0.97 -2.81 13.63
C ALA A 237 2.18 -3.53 13.01
N TYR A 238 2.69 -3.04 11.88
CA TYR A 238 3.92 -3.57 11.28
C TYR A 238 5.16 -3.36 12.14
N GLY A 239 5.20 -2.29 12.95
CA GLY A 239 6.26 -2.05 13.92
C GLY A 239 6.46 -3.19 14.92
N SER A 240 5.43 -4.01 15.17
CA SER A 240 5.51 -5.17 16.07
C SER A 240 6.18 -6.41 15.46
N VAL A 241 6.35 -6.46 14.13
CA VAL A 241 6.81 -7.65 13.40
C VAL A 241 8.35 -7.76 13.33
N GLY A 242 9.07 -6.67 13.65
CA GLY A 242 10.54 -6.66 13.70
C GLY A 242 11.20 -6.62 12.31
N HIS A 243 10.69 -5.78 11.42
CA HIS A 243 11.30 -5.45 10.11
C HIS A 243 12.26 -4.26 10.22
N PRO A 244 13.21 -4.10 9.28
CA PRO A 244 14.22 -3.02 9.33
C PRO A 244 13.69 -1.64 8.92
N PHE A 245 12.36 -1.47 8.84
CA PHE A 245 11.73 -0.23 8.37
C PHE A 245 11.29 0.64 9.55
N GLY A 246 11.52 1.94 9.45
CA GLY A 246 11.06 2.91 10.44
C GLY A 246 9.67 3.46 10.15
N GLN A 247 8.97 3.91 11.20
CA GLN A 247 7.69 4.63 11.11
C GLN A 247 7.92 6.02 10.49
N ALA A 248 7.74 6.15 9.17
CA ALA A 248 7.90 7.42 8.47
C ALA A 248 6.63 8.29 8.54
N LEU A 249 5.45 7.66 8.62
CA LEU A 249 4.16 8.35 8.57
C LEU A 249 3.57 8.62 9.96
N SER A 250 3.05 9.84 10.13
CA SER A 250 2.29 10.26 11.31
C SER A 250 1.19 11.26 10.92
N VAL A 251 0.16 11.40 11.74
CA VAL A 251 -0.83 12.46 11.64
C VAL A 251 -0.51 13.53 12.68
N LEU A 252 -0.14 14.72 12.22
CA LEU A 252 0.04 15.89 13.06
C LEU A 252 -1.31 16.36 13.56
N GLY A 253 -1.40 16.54 14.88
CA GLY A 253 -2.55 17.10 15.58
C GLY A 253 -2.17 18.26 16.48
N THR A 254 -3.18 18.93 17.01
CA THR A 254 -3.11 19.96 18.03
C THR A 254 -3.80 19.46 19.28
N VAL A 255 -3.16 19.66 20.44
CA VAL A 255 -3.82 19.47 21.73
C VAL A 255 -4.87 20.56 21.90
N VAL A 256 -6.15 20.20 21.85
CA VAL A 256 -7.28 21.14 21.92
C VAL A 256 -7.89 21.25 23.33
N SER A 257 -7.61 20.28 24.21
CA SER A 257 -8.07 20.31 25.59
C SER A 257 -7.11 19.59 26.52
N VAL A 258 -6.87 20.16 27.70
CA VAL A 258 -6.10 19.55 28.79
C VAL A 258 -6.93 19.59 30.07
N SER A 259 -6.98 18.48 30.80
CA SER A 259 -7.64 18.36 32.10
C SER A 259 -6.78 17.51 33.03
N ALA A 260 -7.11 17.48 34.33
CA ALA A 260 -6.37 16.65 35.29
C ALA A 260 -6.29 15.19 34.80
N GLY A 261 -5.06 14.73 34.50
CA GLY A 261 -4.75 13.37 34.07
C GLY A 261 -5.09 13.02 32.62
N ARG A 262 -5.45 13.96 31.75
CA ARG A 262 -5.68 13.68 30.32
C ARG A 262 -5.52 14.90 29.40
N ALA A 263 -5.20 14.63 28.15
CA ALA A 263 -5.21 15.58 27.05
C ALA A 263 -6.04 15.03 25.87
N VAL A 264 -6.46 15.92 24.97
CA VAL A 264 -7.22 15.58 23.77
C VAL A 264 -6.58 16.26 22.57
N ALA A 265 -6.27 15.49 21.52
CA ALA A 265 -5.81 15.98 20.23
C ALA A 265 -6.96 16.00 19.20
N ASP A 266 -6.93 16.94 18.25
CA ASP A 266 -7.85 17.07 17.11
C ASP A 266 -7.62 16.05 15.98
N VAL A 267 -7.20 14.84 16.33
CA VAL A 267 -6.99 13.72 15.40
C VAL A 267 -7.95 12.62 15.81
N GLY A 268 -8.84 12.21 14.90
CA GLY A 268 -9.85 11.19 15.18
C GLY A 268 -10.01 10.15 14.07
N LEU A 269 -11.12 9.40 14.12
CA LEU A 269 -11.48 8.40 13.10
C LEU A 269 -11.57 8.98 11.69
N LYS A 270 -11.89 10.27 11.54
CA LYS A 270 -11.95 10.94 10.23
C LYS A 270 -10.57 11.29 9.67
N ALA A 271 -9.49 11.03 10.42
CA ALA A 271 -8.11 11.21 10.00
C ALA A 271 -7.26 9.93 10.15
N LEU A 272 -7.83 8.83 10.65
CA LEU A 272 -7.13 7.58 10.97
C LEU A 272 -7.96 6.35 10.60
N GLY A 273 -7.31 5.36 9.99
CA GLY A 273 -7.81 3.99 9.96
C GLY A 273 -7.55 3.28 11.30
N MET A 274 -8.52 2.48 11.75
CA MET A 274 -8.56 1.93 13.13
C MET A 274 -8.85 0.42 13.18
N ASP A 275 -8.83 -0.24 12.03
CA ASP A 275 -9.04 -1.68 11.90
C ASP A 275 -7.94 -2.52 12.57
N HIS A 276 -6.76 -1.94 12.80
CA HIS A 276 -5.67 -2.54 13.59
C HIS A 276 -5.56 -1.99 15.03
N GLY A 277 -6.60 -1.32 15.54
CA GLY A 277 -6.65 -0.85 16.93
C GLY A 277 -6.31 0.63 17.10
N LEU A 278 -6.03 1.02 18.35
CA LEU A 278 -5.76 2.42 18.71
C LEU A 278 -4.46 2.94 18.07
N PRO A 279 -4.40 4.24 17.71
CA PRO A 279 -3.14 4.86 17.31
C PRO A 279 -2.22 4.98 18.53
N ALA A 280 -0.95 5.28 18.29
CA ALA A 280 0.02 5.56 19.35
C ALA A 280 0.43 7.05 19.36
N ILE A 281 0.84 7.54 20.52
CA ILE A 281 1.48 8.84 20.69
C ILE A 281 2.74 8.60 21.52
N ALA A 282 3.89 9.06 21.06
CA ALA A 282 5.15 8.88 21.80
C ALA A 282 5.08 9.60 23.17
N GLY A 283 5.44 8.89 24.25
CA GLY A 283 5.38 9.42 25.61
C GLY A 283 3.96 9.65 26.12
N ALA A 284 2.98 8.87 25.65
CA ALA A 284 1.61 8.94 26.13
C ALA A 284 0.86 7.60 25.96
N GLU A 285 -0.09 7.36 26.86
CA GLU A 285 -1.06 6.27 26.72
C GLU A 285 -2.33 6.77 26.02
N VAL A 286 -2.63 6.24 24.84
CA VAL A 286 -3.87 6.54 24.12
C VAL A 286 -5.02 5.73 24.74
N ARG A 287 -6.06 6.42 25.20
CA ARG A 287 -7.23 5.81 25.87
C ARG A 287 -8.38 5.53 24.93
N ARG A 288 -8.62 6.44 23.98
CA ARG A 288 -9.76 6.39 23.07
C ARG A 288 -9.50 7.24 21.83
N CYS A 289 -9.99 6.76 20.69
CA CYS A 289 -10.17 7.55 19.47
C CYS A 289 -11.67 7.66 19.17
N ALA A 290 -12.14 8.88 18.90
CA ALA A 290 -13.49 9.21 18.48
C ALA A 290 -13.41 9.97 17.14
N ASP A 291 -14.56 10.29 16.53
CA ASP A 291 -14.66 10.94 15.22
C ASP A 291 -13.58 11.98 14.90
N GLU A 292 -13.44 12.99 15.76
CA GLU A 292 -12.51 14.12 15.58
C GLU A 292 -11.43 14.20 16.67
N HIS A 293 -11.38 13.23 17.59
CA HIS A 293 -10.61 13.39 18.83
C HIS A 293 -9.89 12.12 19.27
N THR A 294 -8.63 12.29 19.70
CA THR A 294 -7.85 11.26 20.39
C THR A 294 -7.61 11.71 21.82
N THR A 295 -8.11 10.95 22.79
CA THR A 295 -7.87 11.17 24.22
C THR A 295 -6.68 10.36 24.66
N PHE A 296 -5.71 11.00 25.31
CA PHE A 296 -4.48 10.37 25.78
C PHE A 296 -4.07 10.88 27.16
N VAL A 297 -3.25 10.10 27.87
CA VAL A 297 -2.61 10.46 29.14
C VAL A 297 -1.13 10.67 28.85
N PRO A 298 -0.60 11.90 28.90
CA PRO A 298 0.81 12.14 28.60
C PRO A 298 1.71 11.85 29.80
N ASP A 299 2.91 11.34 29.55
CA ASP A 299 3.92 11.06 30.58
C ASP A 299 4.54 12.35 31.15
N ALA A 300 4.49 13.43 30.36
CA ALA A 300 4.93 14.77 30.73
C ALA A 300 3.82 15.82 30.50
N PRO A 301 3.80 16.94 31.23
CA PRO A 301 2.79 17.98 31.02
C PRO A 301 2.78 18.52 29.58
N VAL A 302 1.58 18.58 28.98
CA VAL A 302 1.31 19.22 27.69
C VAL A 302 0.36 20.41 27.87
N ARG A 303 0.34 21.33 26.92
CA ARG A 303 -0.50 22.54 26.90
C ARG A 303 -1.47 22.51 25.73
N VAL A 304 -2.60 23.19 25.88
CA VAL A 304 -3.48 23.49 24.75
C VAL A 304 -2.69 24.30 23.72
N GLY A 305 -2.76 23.87 22.45
CA GLY A 305 -1.99 24.44 21.34
C GLY A 305 -0.71 23.69 21.01
N ASP A 306 -0.23 22.78 21.87
CA ASP A 306 0.94 21.94 21.55
C ASP A 306 0.65 21.05 20.34
N ARG A 307 1.66 20.83 19.51
CA ARG A 307 1.58 19.90 18.38
C ARG A 307 1.97 18.50 18.83
N VAL A 308 1.23 17.50 18.35
CA VAL A 308 1.45 16.09 18.68
C VAL A 308 1.43 15.23 17.42
N ARG A 309 2.30 14.22 17.36
CA ARG A 309 2.32 13.24 16.27
C ARG A 309 1.58 11.99 16.69
N VAL A 310 0.48 11.71 16.01
CA VAL A 310 -0.35 10.52 16.22
C VAL A 310 0.02 9.47 15.17
N LEU A 311 0.50 8.32 15.64
CA LEU A 311 0.99 7.23 14.80
C LEU A 311 -0.17 6.26 14.49
N PRO A 312 -0.58 6.10 13.21
CA PRO A 312 -1.65 5.17 12.88
C PRO A 312 -1.22 3.72 13.07
N ALA A 313 -2.20 2.86 13.33
CA ALA A 313 -2.02 1.41 13.38
C ALA A 313 -2.17 0.73 12.01
N HIS A 314 -2.70 1.44 11.01
CA HIS A 314 -2.79 0.97 9.64
C HIS A 314 -2.72 2.14 8.66
N ILE A 315 -1.71 2.16 7.77
CA ILE A 315 -1.52 3.30 6.87
C ILE A 315 -2.54 3.37 5.73
N ASP A 316 -2.89 2.26 5.08
CA ASP A 316 -3.70 2.27 3.85
C ASP A 316 -5.07 2.96 4.05
N PRO A 317 -5.86 2.60 5.09
CA PRO A 317 -7.10 3.29 5.41
C PRO A 317 -6.89 4.67 6.03
N THR A 318 -5.72 4.96 6.59
CA THR A 318 -5.40 6.31 7.08
C THR A 318 -5.16 7.25 5.91
N VAL A 319 -4.28 6.88 4.98
CA VAL A 319 -3.83 7.72 3.87
C VAL A 319 -5.00 8.14 2.98
N VAL A 320 -5.94 7.25 2.70
CA VAL A 320 -7.08 7.54 1.80
C VAL A 320 -8.02 8.64 2.34
N LEU A 321 -7.99 8.92 3.65
CA LEU A 321 -8.78 9.99 4.29
C LEU A 321 -8.19 11.39 4.09
N HIS A 322 -6.94 11.47 3.63
CA HIS A 322 -6.24 12.74 3.45
C HIS A 322 -6.16 13.13 1.99
N GLU A 323 -6.27 14.42 1.71
CA GLU A 323 -6.12 14.93 0.34
C GLU A 323 -4.66 15.06 -0.09
N ARG A 324 -3.77 15.21 0.90
CA ARG A 324 -2.36 15.56 0.75
C ARG A 324 -1.54 14.87 1.84
N MET A 325 -0.27 14.62 1.52
CA MET A 325 0.76 14.27 2.49
C MET A 325 1.93 15.25 2.38
N HIS A 326 2.50 15.63 3.53
CA HIS A 326 3.59 16.60 3.61
C HIS A 326 4.88 15.87 3.95
N LEU A 327 5.84 15.92 3.02
CA LEU A 327 7.20 15.44 3.27
C LEU A 327 7.95 16.48 4.10
N VAL A 328 8.53 16.07 5.22
CA VAL A 328 9.21 16.96 6.16
C VAL A 328 10.64 16.52 6.47
N ASP A 329 11.43 17.48 6.94
CA ASP A 329 12.70 17.28 7.66
C ASP A 329 12.55 18.00 9.01
N GLY A 330 12.29 17.22 10.06
CA GLY A 330 11.91 17.71 11.36
C GLY A 330 10.63 18.55 11.30
N ASP A 331 10.78 19.86 11.53
CA ASP A 331 9.67 20.82 11.50
C ASP A 331 9.55 21.58 10.17
N THR A 332 10.40 21.30 9.18
CA THR A 332 10.38 21.98 7.88
C THR A 332 9.61 21.16 6.87
N VAL A 333 8.59 21.75 6.24
CA VAL A 333 7.89 21.16 5.09
C VAL A 333 8.73 21.35 3.84
N LEU A 334 9.05 20.25 3.18
CA LEU A 334 9.90 20.24 2.00
C LEU A 334 9.05 20.19 0.73
N GLU A 335 8.10 19.25 0.72
CA GLU A 335 7.21 19.00 -0.40
C GLU A 335 5.81 18.68 0.13
N THR A 336 4.79 19.00 -0.67
CA THR A 336 3.42 18.53 -0.44
C THR A 336 2.97 17.72 -1.64
N TRP A 337 2.58 16.47 -1.39
CA TRP A 337 2.14 15.54 -2.40
C TRP A 337 0.63 15.34 -2.31
N PRO A 338 -0.10 15.36 -3.43
CA PRO A 338 -1.50 14.96 -3.42
C PRO A 338 -1.61 13.45 -3.20
N VAL A 339 -2.64 13.04 -2.46
CA VAL A 339 -3.14 11.66 -2.48
C VAL A 339 -4.08 11.57 -3.68
N ASP A 340 -3.50 11.46 -4.88
CA ASP A 340 -4.16 11.59 -6.17
C ASP A 340 -4.87 10.30 -6.65
N MET A 341 -4.65 9.18 -5.95
CA MET A 341 -5.28 7.88 -6.22
C MET A 341 -6.39 7.50 -5.23
N ARG A 342 -6.94 8.47 -4.49
CA ARG A 342 -8.13 8.26 -3.66
C ARG A 342 -9.40 8.12 -4.52
N GLY A 343 -10.42 7.48 -3.94
CA GLY A 343 -11.69 7.22 -4.63
C GLY A 343 -11.66 5.96 -5.48
N TRP A 344 -12.60 5.88 -6.42
CA TRP A 344 -12.87 4.73 -7.27
C TRP A 344 -12.92 5.10 -8.74
#